data_AF-A0A6I9PRX0-F1
#
_entry.id   AF-A0A6I9PRX0-F1
#
_cell.length_a   1.000
_cell.length_b   1.000
_cell.length_c   1.000
_cell.angle_alpha   90.00
_cell.angle_beta   90.00
_cell.angle_gamma   90.00
#
_symmetry.space_group_name_H-M   'P 1'
#
loop_
_entity.id
_entity.type
_entity.pdbx_description
1 polymer ?
#
loop_
_entity_poly.entity_id
_entity_poly.type
_entity_poly.pdbx_seq_one_letter_code
_entity_poly.pdbx_strand_id
1 'polypeptide(L)'
;MSAVYLLLLLLPLVSAQTYHWGPCPDPKVQPNFNLQQYLGKWYEIEKLPASFERGKCIEANYAVRKDGTIRVLNSGFYLVTAFMCLFIFAPYGSYWVVTTDYTSVTVVYSCTDILRLFHFDYAWILGRSRFLPAETVRYAKELLIQEGVDLSKMKATDQTGCKDN
;
A
#
# COMPACT_ATOMS: atom_id res chain seq x y z
N MET A 1 17.82 23.73 -29.22
CA MET A 1 16.53 23.16 -28.77
C MET A 1 16.70 22.85 -27.29
N SER A 2 16.09 23.69 -26.45
CA SER A 2 16.54 23.94 -25.08
C SER A 2 16.22 22.77 -24.14
N ALA A 3 17.19 22.36 -23.31
CA ALA A 3 17.02 21.36 -22.24
C ALA A 3 15.83 21.66 -21.29
N VAL A 4 15.36 22.91 -21.29
CA VAL A 4 14.14 23.38 -20.61
C VAL A 4 12.89 22.59 -21.04
N TYR A 5 12.77 22.24 -22.32
CA TYR A 5 11.61 21.46 -22.80
C TYR A 5 11.65 20.00 -22.34
N LEU A 6 12.86 19.44 -22.15
CA LEU A 6 13.04 18.08 -21.64
C LEU A 6 12.65 18.00 -20.15
N LEU A 7 12.94 19.06 -19.37
CA LEU A 7 12.57 19.15 -17.96
C LEU A 7 11.04 19.30 -17.77
N LEU A 8 10.37 20.04 -18.64
CA LEU A 8 8.91 20.24 -18.61
C LEU A 8 8.13 18.96 -18.96
N LEU A 9 8.70 18.09 -19.80
CA LEU A 9 8.09 16.78 -20.15
C LEU A 9 8.18 15.74 -19.02
N LEU A 10 9.01 15.95 -18.00
CA LEU A 10 9.16 15.05 -16.85
C LEU A 10 8.25 15.43 -15.66
N LEU A 11 7.68 16.63 -15.64
CA LEU A 11 6.79 17.10 -14.57
C LEU A 11 5.54 16.20 -14.34
N PRO A 12 4.91 15.56 -15.35
CA PRO A 12 3.75 14.71 -15.11
C PRO A 12 4.07 13.37 -14.42
N LEU A 13 5.34 12.93 -14.41
CA LEU A 13 5.73 11.64 -13.85
C LEU A 13 5.88 11.68 -12.31
N VAL A 14 6.09 12.87 -11.75
CA VAL A 14 6.28 13.06 -10.29
C VAL A 14 4.95 13.05 -9.52
N SER A 15 3.82 13.22 -10.19
CA SER A 15 2.51 13.39 -9.54
C SER A 15 1.96 12.10 -8.92
N ALA A 16 2.45 10.93 -9.35
CA ALA A 16 1.82 9.65 -9.04
C ALA A 16 2.13 9.10 -7.63
N GLN A 17 3.15 9.58 -6.94
CA GLN A 17 3.59 9.04 -5.64
C GLN A 17 3.50 10.12 -4.55
N THR A 18 3.27 9.72 -3.31
CA THR A 18 3.39 10.60 -2.15
C THR A 18 4.87 10.81 -1.84
N TYR A 19 5.26 12.08 -1.72
CA TYR A 19 6.65 12.52 -1.61
C TYR A 19 6.74 13.53 -0.48
N HIS A 20 7.73 13.33 0.39
CA HIS A 20 7.92 14.15 1.57
C HIS A 20 9.39 14.46 1.77
N TRP A 21 9.67 15.65 2.31
CA TRP A 21 11.02 16.05 2.69
C TRP A 21 11.44 15.41 4.01
N GLY A 22 12.73 15.12 4.16
CA GLY A 22 13.30 14.48 5.34
C GLY A 22 13.25 12.96 5.29
N PRO A 23 13.78 12.30 6.33
CA PRO A 23 13.79 10.85 6.42
C PRO A 23 12.39 10.27 6.67
N CYS A 24 12.25 8.96 6.47
CA CYS A 24 11.05 8.21 6.83
C CYS A 24 10.69 8.39 8.32
N PRO A 25 9.40 8.52 8.65
CA PRO A 25 8.97 8.46 10.04
C PRO A 25 9.14 7.03 10.58
N ASP A 26 9.21 6.91 11.91
CA ASP A 26 9.19 5.63 12.63
C ASP A 26 7.79 5.43 13.22
N PRO A 27 6.90 4.69 12.54
CA PRO A 27 5.51 4.58 12.94
C PRO A 27 5.36 3.67 14.16
N LYS A 28 4.34 3.93 14.97
CA LYS A 28 3.92 2.93 15.97
C LYS A 28 3.35 1.70 15.28
N VAL A 29 3.85 0.54 15.65
CA VAL A 29 3.40 -0.75 15.11
C VAL A 29 2.51 -1.50 16.08
N GLN A 30 1.72 -2.44 15.55
CA GLN A 30 0.82 -3.29 16.31
C GLN A 30 1.59 -4.01 17.44
N PRO A 31 1.25 -3.75 18.72
CA PRO A 31 1.88 -4.45 19.83
C PRO A 31 1.48 -5.92 19.83
N ASN A 32 2.41 -6.78 20.26
CA ASN A 32 2.21 -8.24 20.38
C ASN A 32 1.67 -8.87 19.09
N PHE A 33 2.20 -8.43 17.94
CA PHE A 33 1.75 -8.89 16.63
C PHE A 33 1.80 -10.42 16.52
N ASN A 34 0.64 -11.03 16.23
CA ASN A 34 0.53 -12.46 16.03
C ASN A 34 0.44 -12.79 14.54
N LEU A 35 1.56 -13.26 13.97
CA LEU A 35 1.65 -13.63 12.58
C LEU A 35 0.59 -14.67 12.17
N GLN A 36 0.34 -15.69 13.00
CA GLN A 36 -0.56 -16.79 12.65
C GLN A 36 -2.00 -16.29 12.43
N GLN A 37 -2.44 -15.33 13.25
CA GLN A 37 -3.76 -14.71 13.09
C GLN A 37 -3.82 -13.76 11.88
N TYR A 38 -2.67 -13.22 11.47
CA TYR A 38 -2.58 -12.30 10.32
C TYR A 38 -2.59 -13.01 8.97
N LEU A 39 -2.20 -14.30 8.92
CA LEU A 39 -2.15 -15.07 7.68
C LEU A 39 -3.51 -15.14 6.96
N GLY A 40 -3.45 -15.59 5.71
CA GLY A 40 -4.61 -15.73 4.84
C GLY A 40 -4.86 -14.47 4.00
N LYS A 41 -6.09 -14.35 3.52
CA LYS A 41 -6.50 -13.36 2.53
C LYS A 41 -6.89 -12.02 3.17
N TRP A 42 -6.49 -10.94 2.51
CA TRP A 42 -6.87 -9.56 2.79
C TRP A 42 -7.24 -8.86 1.48
N TYR A 43 -8.29 -8.06 1.49
CA TYR A 43 -8.75 -7.25 0.35
C TYR A 43 -8.27 -5.82 0.50
N GLU A 44 -7.74 -5.21 -0.55
CA GLU A 44 -7.35 -3.81 -0.53
C GLU A 44 -8.60 -2.91 -0.59
N ILE A 45 -8.80 -2.10 0.44
CA ILE A 45 -9.96 -1.20 0.58
C ILE A 45 -9.60 0.18 0.09
N GLU A 46 -8.50 0.73 0.61
CA GLU A 46 -7.97 2.02 0.20
C GLU A 46 -6.44 1.98 0.22
N LYS A 47 -5.81 2.77 -0.64
CA LYS A 47 -4.36 2.89 -0.69
C LYS A 47 -3.86 4.27 -1.10
N LEU A 48 -2.66 4.62 -0.65
CA LEU A 48 -1.87 5.67 -1.28
C LEU A 48 -1.46 5.24 -2.69
N PRO A 49 -1.30 6.19 -3.62
CA PRO A 49 -1.08 5.85 -5.00
C PRO A 49 0.31 5.23 -5.16
N ALA A 50 0.27 3.93 -5.43
CA ALA A 50 1.36 3.18 -5.96
C ALA A 50 1.32 3.29 -7.49
N SER A 51 2.32 3.92 -8.10
CA SER A 51 2.51 3.96 -9.57
C SER A 51 2.41 2.58 -10.23
N PHE A 52 2.58 1.51 -9.44
CA PHE A 52 2.58 0.09 -9.79
C PHE A 52 1.21 -0.62 -9.67
N GLU A 53 0.14 0.02 -9.14
CA GLU A 53 -1.12 -0.70 -8.85
C GLU A 53 -2.37 -0.03 -9.42
N ARG A 54 -2.51 -0.02 -10.76
CA ARG A 54 -3.77 0.34 -11.42
C ARG A 54 -4.60 -0.92 -11.69
N GLY A 55 -5.47 -1.27 -10.75
CA GLY A 55 -6.32 -2.44 -10.87
C GLY A 55 -7.57 -2.38 -10.00
N LYS A 56 -8.43 -3.38 -10.17
CA LYS A 56 -9.61 -3.63 -9.35
C LYS A 56 -9.56 -5.04 -8.76
N CYS A 57 -10.35 -5.32 -7.72
CA CYS A 57 -10.38 -6.61 -7.03
C CYS A 57 -9.01 -7.02 -6.46
N ILE A 58 -8.25 -6.05 -5.95
CA ILE A 58 -6.91 -6.30 -5.44
C ILE A 58 -7.03 -7.02 -4.09
N GLU A 59 -6.34 -8.14 -3.98
CA GLU A 59 -6.26 -8.95 -2.76
C GLU A 59 -4.84 -9.46 -2.55
N ALA A 60 -4.47 -9.68 -1.29
CA ALA A 60 -3.19 -10.18 -0.86
C ALA A 60 -3.40 -11.43 0.00
N ASN A 61 -2.74 -12.53 -0.34
CA ASN A 61 -2.76 -13.75 0.45
C ASN A 61 -1.39 -14.01 1.10
N TYR A 62 -1.37 -14.03 2.43
CA TYR A 62 -0.17 -14.21 3.25
C TYR A 62 -0.07 -15.66 3.72
N ALA A 63 1.07 -16.30 3.48
CA ALA A 63 1.33 -17.68 3.87
C ALA A 63 2.77 -17.89 4.30
N VAL A 64 3.00 -18.74 5.30
CA VAL A 64 4.35 -19.13 5.73
C VAL A 64 4.95 -20.13 4.74
N ARG A 65 6.21 -19.94 4.36
CA ARG A 65 7.00 -20.89 3.57
C ARG A 65 7.74 -21.87 4.47
N LYS A 66 8.24 -22.96 3.87
CA LYS A 66 9.01 -24.00 4.60
C LYS A 66 10.27 -23.47 5.29
N ASP A 67 10.85 -22.40 4.75
CA ASP A 67 12.05 -21.73 5.28
C ASP A 67 11.74 -20.69 6.39
N GLY A 68 10.48 -20.56 6.80
CA GLY A 68 10.04 -19.59 7.81
C GLY A 68 9.80 -18.18 7.26
N THR A 69 10.04 -17.92 5.99
CA THR A 69 9.74 -16.63 5.36
C THR A 69 8.26 -16.50 4.98
N ILE A 70 7.79 -15.27 4.79
CA ILE A 70 6.40 -15.00 4.39
C ILE A 70 6.29 -14.88 2.88
N ARG A 71 5.42 -15.70 2.29
CA ARG A 71 4.94 -15.54 0.92
C ARG A 71 3.76 -14.59 0.93
N VAL A 72 3.84 -13.53 0.14
CA VAL A 72 2.72 -12.65 -0.18
C VAL A 72 2.38 -12.84 -1.65
N LEU A 73 1.14 -13.23 -1.93
CA LEU A 73 0.62 -13.32 -3.30
C LEU A 73 -0.42 -12.23 -3.50
N ASN A 74 -0.09 -11.24 -4.32
CA ASN A 74 -1.03 -10.21 -4.74
C ASN A 74 -1.73 -10.65 -6.04
N SER A 75 -3.05 -10.55 -6.07
CA SER A 75 -3.90 -10.79 -7.24
C SER A 75 -4.85 -9.62 -7.46
N GLY A 76 -5.23 -9.39 -8.71
CA GLY A 76 -6.15 -8.33 -9.10
C GLY A 76 -6.37 -8.30 -10.62
N PHE A 77 -7.38 -7.57 -11.06
CA PHE A 77 -7.64 -7.29 -12.47
C PHE A 77 -6.99 -5.96 -12.85
N TYR A 78 -5.98 -6.02 -13.71
CA TYR A 78 -5.28 -4.85 -14.22
C TYR A 78 -5.79 -4.52 -15.63
N LEU A 79 -6.14 -3.26 -15.89
CA LEU A 79 -6.47 -2.82 -17.25
C LEU A 79 -5.19 -2.87 -18.10
N VAL A 80 -5.32 -3.47 -19.29
CA VAL A 80 -4.24 -3.90 -20.20
C VAL A 80 -3.28 -2.77 -20.58
N THR A 81 -2.34 -2.46 -19.68
CA THR A 81 -1.10 -1.71 -19.90
C THR A 81 0.05 -2.25 -19.03
N ALA A 82 -0.24 -3.10 -18.03
CA ALA A 82 0.73 -3.69 -17.12
C ALA A 82 1.26 -5.06 -17.59
N PHE A 83 1.52 -5.24 -18.89
CA PHE A 83 2.07 -6.50 -19.45
C PHE A 83 3.48 -6.85 -18.96
N MET A 84 4.11 -6.00 -18.14
CA MET A 84 5.21 -6.39 -17.28
C MET A 84 4.76 -6.19 -15.83
N CYS A 85 4.19 -7.23 -15.26
CA CYS A 85 4.24 -7.45 -13.82
C CYS A 85 5.72 -7.64 -13.45
N LEU A 86 6.50 -6.56 -13.42
CA LEU A 86 7.87 -6.58 -12.91
C LEU A 86 7.77 -6.42 -11.40
N PHE A 87 7.53 -7.54 -10.73
CA PHE A 87 7.98 -7.82 -9.36
C PHE A 87 9.48 -7.51 -9.12
N ILE A 88 10.22 -7.07 -10.14
CA ILE A 88 11.64 -6.71 -10.14
C ILE A 88 11.85 -5.20 -9.81
N PHE A 89 10.81 -4.35 -9.81
CA PHE A 89 10.92 -2.90 -9.51
C PHE A 89 10.07 -2.41 -8.34
N ALA A 90 9.53 -3.28 -7.49
CA ALA A 90 9.10 -2.82 -6.17
C ALA A 90 10.38 -2.59 -5.34
N PRO A 91 10.71 -1.35 -4.94
CA PRO A 91 11.84 -1.14 -4.05
C PRO A 91 11.61 -1.95 -2.77
N TYR A 92 12.67 -2.54 -2.22
CA TYR A 92 12.63 -3.14 -0.89
C TYR A 92 12.21 -2.04 0.11
N GLY A 93 10.96 -2.08 0.53
CA GLY A 93 10.38 -1.19 1.52
C GLY A 93 10.00 -1.96 2.78
N SER A 94 10.09 -1.29 3.93
CA SER A 94 9.61 -1.86 5.20
C SER A 94 8.10 -2.06 5.14
N TYR A 95 7.60 -3.21 5.58
CA TYR A 95 6.16 -3.45 5.73
C TYR A 95 5.81 -3.40 7.21
N TRP A 96 5.22 -2.28 7.65
CA TRP A 96 4.82 -2.09 9.04
C TRP A 96 3.31 -2.25 9.19
N VAL A 97 2.89 -3.18 10.04
CA VAL A 97 1.49 -3.28 10.48
C VAL A 97 1.30 -2.28 11.60
N VAL A 98 0.67 -1.15 11.29
CA VAL A 98 0.40 -0.06 12.25
C VAL A 98 -0.65 -0.51 13.27
N THR A 99 -1.74 -1.10 12.78
CA THR A 99 -2.77 -1.70 13.63
C THR A 99 -3.45 -2.85 12.91
N THR A 100 -3.92 -3.84 13.66
CA THR A 100 -4.85 -4.83 13.15
C THR A 100 -5.63 -5.48 14.29
N ASP A 101 -6.91 -5.79 14.01
CA ASP A 101 -7.73 -6.65 14.85
C ASP A 101 -7.74 -8.11 14.35
N TYR A 102 -6.90 -8.43 13.36
CA TYR A 102 -6.74 -9.71 12.66
C TYR A 102 -7.96 -10.23 11.89
N THR A 103 -9.17 -9.77 12.23
CA THR A 103 -10.44 -10.37 11.80
C THR A 103 -11.27 -9.47 10.92
N SER A 104 -11.03 -8.16 10.91
CA SER A 104 -11.78 -7.22 10.08
C SER A 104 -10.88 -6.27 9.30
N VAL A 105 -9.89 -5.64 9.94
CA VAL A 105 -9.10 -4.57 9.36
C VAL A 105 -7.62 -4.66 9.74
N THR A 106 -6.77 -4.25 8.81
CA THR A 106 -5.36 -3.98 9.07
C THR A 106 -4.95 -2.70 8.36
N VAL A 107 -4.11 -1.91 9.02
CA VAL A 107 -3.51 -0.70 8.47
C VAL A 107 -2.02 -0.95 8.32
N VAL A 108 -1.55 -0.78 7.10
CA VAL A 108 -0.18 -1.05 6.72
C VAL A 108 0.45 0.25 6.26
N TYR A 109 1.66 0.51 6.73
CA TYR A 109 2.49 1.62 6.28
C TYR A 109 3.84 1.09 5.78
N SER A 110 4.35 1.71 4.72
CA SER A 110 5.67 1.43 4.18
C SER A 110 6.31 2.75 3.80
N CYS A 111 7.61 2.87 4.02
CA CYS A 111 8.37 4.04 3.64
C CYS A 111 9.71 3.64 3.03
N THR A 112 10.17 4.43 2.06
CA THR A 112 11.46 4.26 1.41
C THR A 112 12.22 5.58 1.45
N ASP A 113 13.33 5.58 2.19
CA ASP A 113 14.25 6.70 2.32
C ASP A 113 15.14 6.85 1.08
N ILE A 114 15.33 8.09 0.63
CA ILE A 114 16.29 8.44 -0.40
C ILE A 114 17.34 9.37 0.20
N LEU A 115 18.53 8.82 0.46
CA LEU A 115 19.69 9.54 0.98
C LEU A 115 19.41 10.35 2.27
N ARG A 116 18.35 10.02 3.02
CA ARG A 116 17.82 10.79 4.16
C ARG A 116 17.42 12.24 3.85
N LEU A 117 17.30 12.60 2.57
CA LEU A 117 16.90 13.94 2.13
C LEU A 117 15.39 14.04 1.90
N PHE A 118 14.81 12.97 1.35
CA PHE A 118 13.40 12.84 1.11
C PHE A 118 13.01 11.37 1.16
N HIS A 119 11.72 11.12 1.28
CA HIS A 119 11.18 9.77 1.28
C HIS A 119 9.90 9.69 0.46
N PHE A 120 9.57 8.45 0.12
CA PHE A 120 8.27 8.09 -0.40
C PHE A 120 7.59 7.13 0.55
N ASP A 121 6.32 7.34 0.77
CA ASP A 121 5.50 6.50 1.61
C ASP A 121 4.39 5.81 0.83
N TYR A 122 3.92 4.73 1.41
CA TYR A 122 2.78 3.97 0.95
C TYR A 122 1.98 3.57 2.16
N ALA A 123 0.67 3.55 2.01
CA ALA A 123 -0.23 3.08 3.04
C ALA A 123 -1.36 2.30 2.40
N TRP A 124 -1.79 1.24 3.08
CA TRP A 124 -2.91 0.42 2.68
C TRP A 124 -3.83 0.19 3.86
N ILE A 125 -5.13 0.34 3.64
CA ILE A 125 -6.18 -0.18 4.51
C ILE A 125 -6.66 -1.46 3.85
N LEU A 126 -6.47 -2.59 4.53
CA LEU A 126 -6.93 -3.88 4.05
C LEU A 126 -8.05 -4.42 4.95
N GLY A 127 -8.99 -5.13 4.34
CA GLY A 127 -10.13 -5.74 5.02
C GLY A 127 -10.16 -7.26 4.88
N ARG A 128 -10.74 -7.96 5.85
CA ARG A 128 -11.11 -9.38 5.69
C ARG A 128 -12.36 -9.57 4.83
N SER A 129 -13.10 -8.49 4.60
CA SER A 129 -14.20 -8.39 3.64
C SER A 129 -13.85 -7.35 2.57
N ARG A 130 -14.47 -7.47 1.38
CA ARG A 130 -14.34 -6.51 0.28
C ARG A 130 -14.87 -5.12 0.60
N PHE A 131 -15.76 -5.02 1.59
CA PHE A 131 -16.35 -3.77 2.02
C PHE A 131 -16.30 -3.71 3.55
N LEU A 132 -15.77 -2.59 4.06
CA LEU A 132 -15.71 -2.30 5.48
C LEU A 132 -16.74 -1.22 5.85
N PRO A 133 -17.20 -1.19 7.10
CA PRO A 133 -18.00 -0.07 7.60
C PRO A 133 -17.24 1.25 7.47
N ALA A 134 -17.96 2.33 7.12
CA ALA A 134 -17.37 3.66 6.96
C ALA A 134 -16.63 4.14 8.22
N GLU A 135 -17.13 3.76 9.40
CA GLU A 135 -16.50 4.05 10.69
C GLU A 135 -15.11 3.40 10.82
N THR A 136 -15.00 2.13 10.43
CA THR A 136 -13.72 1.39 10.47
C THR A 136 -12.70 2.02 9.53
N VAL A 137 -13.13 2.44 8.34
CA VAL A 137 -12.25 3.12 7.38
C VAL A 137 -11.83 4.49 7.90
N ARG A 138 -12.74 5.27 8.50
CA ARG A 138 -12.42 6.56 9.11
C ARG A 138 -11.40 6.41 10.23
N TYR A 139 -11.62 5.47 11.15
CA TYR A 139 -10.69 5.17 12.23
C TYR A 139 -9.29 4.80 11.71
N ALA A 140 -9.22 3.94 10.69
CA ALA A 140 -7.95 3.57 10.05
C ALA A 140 -7.21 4.77 9.43
N LYS A 141 -7.94 5.70 8.81
CA LYS A 141 -7.38 6.96 8.28
C LYS A 141 -6.88 7.88 9.37
N GLU A 142 -7.62 8.03 10.47
CA GLU A 142 -7.21 8.85 11.61
C GLU A 142 -5.89 8.38 12.20
N LEU A 143 -5.67 7.06 12.29
CA LEU A 143 -4.39 6.49 12.73
C LEU A 143 -3.24 6.85 11.79
N LEU A 144 -3.43 6.74 10.47
CA LEU A 144 -2.40 7.14 9.50
C LEU A 144 -2.06 8.63 9.61
N ILE A 145 -3.05 9.49 9.81
CA ILE A 145 -2.85 10.94 10.01
C ILE A 145 -2.06 11.19 11.30
N GLN A 146 -2.34 10.45 12.38
CA GLN A 146 -1.60 10.58 13.65
C GLN A 146 -0.11 10.21 13.50
N GLU A 147 0.21 9.28 12.59
CA GLU A 147 1.59 8.91 12.25
C GLU A 147 2.23 9.86 11.20
N GLY A 148 1.53 10.95 10.83
CA GLY A 148 2.04 12.00 9.95
C GLY A 148 1.89 11.72 8.45
N VAL A 149 1.09 10.72 8.07
CA VAL A 149 0.86 10.33 6.67
C VAL A 149 -0.14 11.29 6.01
N ASP A 150 0.22 11.85 4.84
CA ASP A 150 -0.70 12.66 4.04
C ASP A 150 -1.64 11.78 3.21
N LEU A 151 -2.92 11.79 3.56
CA LEU A 151 -3.95 11.00 2.88
C LEU A 151 -4.58 11.71 1.68
N SER A 152 -4.13 12.90 1.30
CA SER A 152 -4.70 13.70 0.19
C SER A 152 -4.79 12.93 -1.13
N LYS A 153 -3.85 12.00 -1.35
CA LYS A 153 -3.80 11.16 -2.54
C LYS A 153 -4.38 9.76 -2.37
N MET A 154 -4.84 9.40 -1.17
CA MET A 154 -5.41 8.08 -0.88
C MET A 154 -6.68 7.85 -1.71
N LYS A 155 -6.83 6.64 -2.26
CA LYS A 155 -7.96 6.28 -3.11
C LYS A 155 -8.56 4.96 -2.67
N ALA A 156 -9.88 4.87 -2.78
CA ALA A 156 -10.59 3.62 -2.66
C ALA A 156 -10.32 2.70 -3.84
N THR A 157 -10.14 1.42 -3.54
CA THR A 157 -9.97 0.36 -4.52
C THR A 157 -11.33 -0.21 -4.89
N ASP A 158 -11.57 -0.37 -6.20
CA ASP A 158 -12.83 -0.96 -6.68
C ASP A 158 -12.85 -2.47 -6.38
N GLN A 159 -13.72 -2.87 -5.46
CA GLN A 159 -13.99 -4.26 -5.09
C GLN A 159 -15.33 -4.78 -5.63
N THR A 160 -15.95 -4.07 -6.59
CA THR A 160 -17.25 -4.44 -7.15
C THR A 160 -17.13 -5.43 -8.32
N GLY A 161 -18.06 -6.37 -8.39
CA GLY A 161 -18.14 -7.36 -9.48
C GLY A 161 -16.92 -8.29 -9.56
N CYS A 162 -16.25 -8.54 -8.43
CA CYS A 162 -15.12 -9.45 -8.33
C CYS A 162 -15.60 -10.91 -8.27
N LYS A 163 -14.88 -11.82 -8.92
CA LYS A 163 -15.13 -13.27 -8.80
C LYS A 163 -14.31 -13.82 -7.65
N ASP A 164 -14.94 -14.65 -6.82
CA ASP A 164 -14.23 -15.50 -5.89
C ASP A 164 -13.65 -16.68 -6.70
N ASN A 165 -12.34 -16.89 -6.57
CA ASN A 165 -11.65 -18.06 -7.10
C ASN A 165 -11.60 -19.15 -6.03
#